data_AF-A0AAD1BYM6-F1
#
_entry.id   AF-A0AAD1BYM6-F1
#
_cell.length_a   1.000
_cell.length_b   1.000
_cell.length_c   1.000
_cell.angle_alpha   90.00
_cell.angle_beta   90.00
_cell.angle_gamma   90.00
#
_symmetry.space_group_name_H-M   'P 1'
#
loop_
_entity.id
_entity.type
_entity.pdbx_description
1 polymer ?
#
loop_
_entity_poly.entity_id
_entity_poly.type
_entity_poly.pdbx_seq_one_letter_code
_entity_poly.pdbx_strand_id
1 'polypeptide(L)' 'MALVPADFYKSMTTHADHRVWQDVYRTHTEAGEVYLKLTIIDDVLILSFKEL' A
#
# COMPACT_ATOMS: atom_id res chain seq x y z
N MET A 1 9.72 0.91 13.31
CA MET A 1 9.53 -0.23 12.38
C MET A 1 9.56 0.29 10.96
N ALA A 2 10.21 -0.43 10.05
CA ALA A 2 10.25 -0.10 8.62
C ALA A 2 9.56 -1.22 7.84
N LEU A 3 8.96 -0.90 6.69
CA LEU A 3 8.41 -1.91 5.77
C LEU A 3 9.54 -2.80 5.27
N VAL A 4 9.32 -4.11 5.32
CA VAL A 4 10.21 -5.11 4.74
C VAL A 4 9.58 -5.75 3.51
N PRO A 5 10.37 -6.33 2.59
CA PRO A 5 9.83 -7.02 1.43
C PRO A 5 8.83 -8.14 1.77
N ALA A 6 8.92 -8.74 2.96
CA ALA A 6 7.98 -9.75 3.44
C ALA A 6 6.58 -9.19 3.74
N ASP A 7 6.45 -7.87 3.95
CA ASP A 7 5.16 -7.22 4.19
C ASP A 7 4.40 -6.97 2.87
N PHE A 8 5.03 -7.17 1.71
CA PHE A 8 4.37 -6.99 0.43
C PHE A 8 3.26 -8.02 0.25
N TYR A 9 2.03 -7.54 0.08
CA TYR A 9 0.87 -8.39 -0.10
C TYR A 9 0.55 -8.56 -1.59
N LYS A 10 0.37 -7.45 -2.31
CA LYS A 10 0.10 -7.45 -3.76
C LYS A 10 0.27 -6.06 -4.36
N SER A 11 0.48 -6.01 -5.67
CA SER A 11 0.34 -4.78 -6.47
C SER A 11 -0.92 -4.88 -7.32
N MET A 12 -1.67 -3.78 -7.43
CA MET A 12 -2.90 -3.74 -8.22
C MET A 12 -3.14 -2.35 -8.80
N THR A 13 -3.83 -2.29 -9.94
CA THR A 13 -4.26 -1.03 -10.54
C THR A 13 -5.64 -0.62 -10.04
N THR A 14 -6.05 0.63 -10.29
CA THR A 14 -7.40 1.09 -9.97
C THR A 14 -8.35 0.94 -11.15
N HIS A 15 -9.66 0.91 -10.89
CA HIS A 15 -10.66 0.94 -11.96
C HIS A 15 -10.75 2.33 -12.63
N ALA A 16 -10.45 3.40 -11.90
CA ALA A 16 -10.48 4.76 -12.41
C ALA A 16 -9.33 5.02 -13.40
N ASP A 17 -8.15 4.47 -13.10
CA ASP A 17 -6.99 4.50 -13.98
C ASP A 17 -6.17 3.22 -13.85
N HIS A 18 -6.02 2.50 -14.96
CA HIS A 18 -5.27 1.25 -15.06
C HIS A 18 -3.76 1.47 -15.21
N ARG A 19 -3.31 2.71 -15.38
CA ARG A 19 -1.88 3.08 -15.44
C ARG A 19 -1.32 3.39 -14.05
N VAL A 20 -2.21 3.68 -13.09
CA VAL A 20 -1.85 3.93 -11.70
C VAL A 20 -1.75 2.60 -10.95
N TRP A 21 -0.54 2.29 -10.50
CA TRP A 21 -0.26 1.11 -9.69
C TRP A 21 -0.30 1.45 -8.20
N GLN A 22 -0.90 0.55 -7.44
CA GLN A 22 -0.98 0.62 -5.98
C GLN A 22 -0.35 -0.63 -5.37
N ASP A 23 0.70 -0.46 -4.60
CA ASP A 23 1.28 -1.53 -3.81
C ASP A 23 0.59 -1.61 -2.45
N VAL A 24 0.09 -2.78 -2.11
CA VAL A 24 -0.53 -3.07 -0.83
C VAL A 24 0.46 -3.85 0.03
N TYR A 25 0.77 -3.31 1.19
CA TYR A 25 1.57 -3.95 2.22
C TYR A 25 0.68 -4.31 3.42
N ARG A 26 0.96 -5.43 4.04
CA ARG A 26 0.31 -5.93 5.24
C ARG A 26 1.39 -6.13 6.30
N THR A 27 1.40 -5.25 7.29
CA THR A 27 2.39 -5.28 8.38
C THR A 27 1.68 -5.46 9.72
N HIS A 28 2.34 -6.17 10.64
CA HIS A 28 1.93 -6.22 12.03
C HIS A 28 2.59 -5.07 12.81
N THR A 29 1.78 -4.28 13.49
CA THR A 29 2.21 -3.22 14.39
C THR A 29 1.77 -3.54 15.81
N GLU A 30 2.27 -2.81 16.80
CA GLU A 30 1.80 -2.95 18.19
C GLU A 30 0.29 -2.69 18.34
N ALA A 31 -0.28 -1.87 17.46
CA ALA A 31 -1.71 -1.57 17.42
C ALA A 31 -2.55 -2.61 16.66
N GLY A 32 -1.93 -3.65 16.08
CA GLY A 32 -2.58 -4.68 15.29
C GLY A 32 -2.10 -4.74 13.85
N GLU A 33 -2.82 -5.52 13.04
CA GLU A 33 -2.55 -5.71 11.63
C GLU A 33 -3.07 -4.54 10.80
N VAL A 34 -2.21 -3.98 9.94
CA VAL A 34 -2.52 -2.79 9.15
C VAL A 34 -2.24 -3.04 7.68
N TYR A 35 -3.16 -2.59 6.84
CA TYR A 35 -3.01 -2.58 5.39
C TYR A 35 -2.64 -1.18 4.91
N LEU A 36 -1.45 -1.06 4.34
CA LEU A 36 -0.91 0.16 3.77
C LEU A 36 -1.01 0.08 2.26
N LYS A 37 -1.59 1.10 1.63
CA LYS A 37 -1.61 1.26 0.17
C LYS A 37 -0.66 2.39 -0.21
N LEU A 38 0.34 2.08 -1.00
CA LEU A 38 1.29 3.02 -1.57
C LEU A 38 0.93 3.23 -3.03
N THR A 39 0.79 4.48 -3.45
CA THR A 39 0.53 4.85 -4.84
C THR A 39 1.52 5.93 -5.24
N ILE A 40 2.18 5.78 -6.39
CA ILE A 40 3.04 6.82 -6.95
C ILE A 40 2.28 7.49 -8.10
N ILE A 41 1.99 8.77 -7.98
CA ILE A 41 1.32 9.58 -9.01
C ILE A 41 2.13 10.86 -9.18
N ASP A 42 2.50 11.18 -10.41
CA ASP A 42 3.26 12.40 -10.75
C ASP A 42 4.49 12.61 -9.85
N ASP A 43 5.28 11.55 -9.66
CA ASP A 43 6.46 11.49 -8.78
C ASP A 43 6.19 11.75 -7.27
N VAL A 44 4.93 11.84 -6.87
CA VAL A 44 4.51 11.95 -5.47
C VAL A 44 4.11 10.59 -4.92
N LEU A 45 4.69 10.21 -3.77
CA LEU A 45 4.28 9.03 -3.02
C LEU A 45 3.09 9.36 -2.12
N ILE A 46 1.96 8.74 -2.40
CA ILE A 46 0.74 8.79 -1.60
C ILE A 46 0.66 7.52 -0.76
N LEU A 47 0.45 7.68 0.54
CA LEU A 47 0.25 6.59 1.49
C LEU A 47 -1.15 6.67 2.09
N SER A 48 -1.89 5.57 1.99
CA SER A 48 -3.27 5.46 2.49
C SER A 48 -3.44 4.20 3.34
N PHE A 49 -4.23 4.31 4.40
CA PHE A 49 -4.66 3.15 5.18
C PHE A 49 -5.91 2.54 4.55
N LYS A 50 -5.95 1.21 4.46
CA LYS A 50 -7.18 0.50 4.13
C LYS A 50 -7.90 0.16 5.44
N GLU A 51 -9.11 0.68 5.59
CA GLU A 51 -10.02 0.24 6.65
C GLU A 51 -10.41 -1.23 6.44
N LEU A 52 -10.51 -1.94 7.57
CA LEU A 52 -10.76 -3.38 7.66
C LEU A 52 -12.12 -3.73 7.06
#